data_AF-A0A069D575-F1
#
_entry.id   AF-A0A069D575-F1
#
_cell.length_a   1.000
_cell.length_b   1.000
_cell.length_c   1.000
_cell.angle_alpha   90.00
_cell.angle_beta   90.00
_cell.angle_gamma   90.00
#
_symmetry.space_group_name_H-M   'P 1'
#
loop_
_entity.id
_entity.type
_entity.pdbx_description
1 polymer ?
#
loop_
_entity_poly.entity_id
_entity_poly.type
_entity_poly.pdbx_seq_one_letter_code
_entity_poly.pdbx_strand_id
1 'polypeptide(L)'
;MAVTMADITHLRKMTGAGMMDCKNALTEAENDFDKAVEIIRKKGQAVAAKRSDRDASEGCVLAKSAGDYAVMIALKCETDFVAKNADFVALTTQILDLAIANKCADVEAVKALPMGNGTVADAIVDRSGITGEKMELDGYGIVSGATTSVYIHPGNKLATIVAFNQAGFDAQVAHEVAMQIAAMNPISVDADSVPAEVLQREKDIAADKAREEGKPENMIERIAAGRIGKFYKEVCLLEQEFVKDPKLTIAQFLDGASKGLTVTEFKRFTLNAD
;
A
#
# COMPACT_ATOMS: atom_id res chain seq x y z
N MET A 1 39.10 -23.57 -13.22
CA MET A 1 38.75 -23.25 -14.64
C MET A 1 38.61 -21.74 -14.77
N ALA A 2 38.94 -21.17 -15.93
CA ALA A 2 38.70 -19.74 -16.16
C ALA A 2 37.20 -19.48 -16.25
N VAL A 3 36.69 -18.53 -15.45
CA VAL A 3 35.28 -18.11 -15.50
C VAL A 3 34.96 -17.56 -16.89
N THR A 4 33.99 -18.14 -17.59
CA THR A 4 33.65 -17.69 -18.96
C THR A 4 32.57 -16.61 -18.95
N MET A 5 32.48 -15.82 -20.03
CA MET A 5 31.40 -14.85 -20.19
C MET A 5 30.00 -15.50 -20.22
N ALA A 6 29.91 -16.75 -20.69
CA ALA A 6 28.67 -17.50 -20.67
C ALA A 6 28.24 -17.83 -19.23
N ASP A 7 29.19 -18.28 -18.39
CA ASP A 7 28.94 -18.60 -16.98
C ASP A 7 28.50 -17.35 -16.20
N ILE A 8 29.17 -16.22 -16.42
CA ILE A 8 28.83 -14.93 -15.79
C ILE A 8 27.42 -14.50 -16.21
N THR A 9 27.09 -14.63 -17.50
CA THR A 9 25.76 -14.28 -18.01
C THR A 9 24.68 -15.19 -17.45
N HIS A 10 24.98 -16.49 -17.29
CA HIS A 10 24.06 -17.45 -16.69
C HIS A 10 23.80 -17.11 -15.22
N LEU A 11 24.85 -16.93 -14.41
CA LEU A 11 24.70 -16.58 -12.99
C LEU A 11 23.97 -15.24 -12.82
N ARG A 12 24.23 -14.26 -13.69
CA ARG A 12 23.49 -12.99 -13.70
C ARG A 12 22.00 -13.18 -13.99
N LYS A 13 21.63 -14.08 -14.89
CA LYS A 13 20.21 -14.38 -15.16
C LYS A 13 19.53 -15.07 -13.98
N MET A 14 20.27 -15.93 -13.27
CA MET A 14 19.74 -16.63 -12.09
C MET A 14 19.56 -15.70 -10.88
N THR A 15 20.49 -14.78 -10.67
CA THR A 15 20.57 -13.98 -9.44
C THR A 15 20.14 -12.53 -9.60
N GLY A 16 20.13 -12.00 -10.83
CA GLY A 16 19.93 -10.57 -11.09
C GLY A 16 21.13 -9.68 -10.75
N ALA A 17 22.20 -10.22 -10.17
CA ALA A 17 23.35 -9.45 -9.70
C ALA A 17 24.17 -8.78 -10.83
N GLY A 18 25.00 -7.81 -10.45
CA GLY A 18 25.90 -7.11 -11.38
C GLY A 18 26.90 -8.06 -12.07
N MET A 19 27.28 -7.74 -13.31
CA MET A 19 28.20 -8.59 -14.11
C MET A 19 29.53 -8.86 -13.38
N MET A 20 30.08 -7.84 -12.72
CA MET A 20 31.34 -7.98 -11.97
C MET A 20 31.16 -8.79 -10.69
N ASP A 21 30.01 -8.65 -10.01
CA ASP A 21 29.70 -9.44 -8.82
C ASP A 21 29.56 -10.92 -9.17
N CYS A 22 28.89 -11.24 -10.27
CA CYS A 22 28.79 -12.60 -10.80
C CYS A 22 30.17 -13.18 -11.14
N LYS A 23 31.03 -12.40 -11.82
CA LYS A 23 32.39 -12.82 -12.16
C LYS A 23 33.23 -13.10 -10.90
N ASN A 24 33.18 -12.20 -9.92
CA ASN A 24 33.94 -12.34 -8.69
C ASN A 24 33.45 -13.54 -7.88
N ALA A 25 32.13 -13.70 -7.75
CA ALA A 25 31.53 -14.84 -7.06
C ALA A 25 31.89 -16.17 -7.70
N LEU A 26 31.83 -16.29 -9.05
CA LEU A 26 32.27 -17.50 -9.75
C LEU A 26 33.77 -17.75 -9.59
N THR A 27 34.58 -16.70 -9.51
CA THR A 27 36.03 -16.84 -9.30
C THR A 27 36.31 -17.38 -7.90
N GLU A 28 35.68 -16.81 -6.87
CA GLU A 28 35.81 -17.23 -5.48
C GLU A 28 35.22 -18.63 -5.23
N ALA A 29 34.13 -18.97 -5.92
CA ALA A 29 33.50 -20.27 -5.87
C ALA A 29 34.19 -21.33 -6.75
N GLU A 30 35.27 -21.01 -7.45
CA GLU A 30 35.95 -21.92 -8.39
C GLU A 30 35.02 -22.48 -9.51
N ASN A 31 34.03 -21.68 -9.94
CA ASN A 31 32.90 -22.02 -10.85
C ASN A 31 31.81 -22.93 -10.28
N ASP A 32 31.76 -23.10 -8.96
CA ASP A 32 30.62 -23.73 -8.29
C ASP A 32 29.45 -22.72 -8.22
N PHE A 33 28.38 -22.97 -8.99
CA PHE A 33 27.26 -22.04 -9.11
C PHE A 33 26.49 -21.88 -7.80
N ASP A 34 26.30 -22.96 -7.03
CA ASP A 34 25.55 -22.91 -5.77
C ASP A 34 26.32 -22.09 -4.73
N LYS A 35 27.65 -22.29 -4.65
CA LYS A 35 28.50 -21.45 -3.81
C LYS A 35 28.55 -20.00 -4.29
N ALA A 36 28.58 -19.76 -5.60
CA ALA A 36 28.59 -18.40 -6.15
C ALA A 36 27.30 -17.65 -5.81
N VAL A 37 26.14 -18.33 -5.85
CA VAL A 37 24.85 -17.77 -5.41
C VAL A 37 24.92 -17.40 -3.92
N GLU A 38 25.42 -18.28 -3.06
CA GLU A 38 25.57 -17.98 -1.62
C GLU A 38 26.54 -16.81 -1.34
N ILE A 39 27.62 -16.69 -2.11
CA ILE A 39 28.55 -15.55 -2.01
C ILE A 39 27.84 -14.24 -2.36
N ILE A 40 27.09 -14.22 -3.47
CA ILE A 40 26.29 -13.06 -3.88
C ILE A 40 25.29 -12.69 -2.78
N ARG A 41 24.60 -13.68 -2.22
CA ARG A 41 23.60 -13.48 -1.16
C ARG A 41 24.22 -12.83 0.08
N LYS A 42 25.31 -13.39 0.61
CA LYS A 42 26.02 -12.84 1.78
C LYS A 42 26.54 -11.43 1.53
N LYS A 43 27.06 -11.17 0.32
CA LYS A 43 27.50 -9.83 -0.06
C LYS A 43 26.31 -8.85 -0.12
N GLY A 44 25.20 -9.28 -0.69
CA GLY A 44 23.96 -8.51 -0.77
C GLY A 44 23.42 -8.13 0.60
N GLN A 45 23.39 -9.07 1.54
CA GLN A 45 23.02 -8.82 2.94
C GLN A 45 23.89 -7.73 3.59
N ALA A 46 25.21 -7.76 3.36
CA ALA A 46 26.12 -6.74 3.89
C ALA A 46 25.89 -5.36 3.25
N VAL A 47 25.48 -5.30 1.98
CA VAL A 47 25.13 -4.04 1.29
C VAL A 47 23.81 -3.49 1.83
N ALA A 48 22.79 -4.33 1.98
CA ALA A 48 21.49 -3.96 2.53
C ALA A 48 21.63 -3.45 3.98
N ALA A 49 22.42 -4.14 4.82
CA ALA A 49 22.67 -3.74 6.20
C ALA A 49 23.33 -2.35 6.30
N LYS A 50 24.24 -1.99 5.38
CA LYS A 50 24.86 -0.66 5.34
C LYS A 50 23.90 0.46 4.90
N ARG A 51 22.69 0.10 4.45
CA ARG A 51 21.70 1.01 3.88
C ARG A 51 20.38 1.02 4.67
N SER A 52 20.30 0.30 5.79
CA SER A 52 19.10 0.25 6.63
C SER A 52 18.62 1.64 7.06
N ASP A 53 19.57 2.54 7.28
CA ASP A 53 19.32 3.90 7.81
C ASP A 53 18.96 4.91 6.72
N ARG A 54 18.88 4.49 5.45
CA ARG A 54 18.44 5.36 4.36
C ARG A 54 16.92 5.53 4.37
N ASP A 55 16.46 6.61 3.77
CA ASP A 55 15.04 6.81 3.53
C ASP A 55 14.61 6.13 2.22
N ALA A 56 13.48 5.43 2.27
CA ALA A 56 12.80 4.88 1.11
C ALA A 56 11.41 5.52 1.04
N SER A 57 11.16 6.31 0.01
CA SER A 57 9.86 7.00 -0.21
C SER A 57 9.23 6.64 -1.56
N GLU A 58 9.99 6.02 -2.45
CA GLU A 58 9.50 5.46 -3.71
C GLU A 58 9.07 3.99 -3.53
N GLY A 59 8.47 3.38 -4.54
CA GLY A 59 8.11 1.96 -4.48
C GLY A 59 6.84 1.57 -5.24
N CYS A 60 6.27 0.45 -4.83
CA CYS A 60 5.10 -0.18 -5.45
C CYS A 60 4.05 -0.54 -4.40
N VAL A 61 2.86 0.00 -4.55
CA VAL A 61 1.66 -0.29 -3.76
C VAL A 61 0.72 -1.14 -4.60
N LEU A 62 0.41 -2.33 -4.13
CA LEU A 62 -0.50 -3.28 -4.79
C LEU A 62 -1.55 -3.78 -3.81
N ALA A 63 -2.71 -4.16 -4.35
CA ALA A 63 -3.80 -4.71 -3.57
C ALA A 63 -4.51 -5.85 -4.30
N LYS A 64 -5.08 -6.78 -3.55
CA LYS A 64 -5.81 -7.94 -4.08
C LYS A 64 -7.00 -8.28 -3.19
N SER A 65 -8.10 -8.68 -3.81
CA SER A 65 -9.30 -9.19 -3.15
C SER A 65 -9.48 -10.68 -3.44
N ALA A 66 -9.97 -11.41 -2.44
CA ALA A 66 -10.37 -12.79 -2.47
C ALA A 66 -11.79 -12.93 -1.89
N GLY A 67 -12.77 -12.26 -2.51
CA GLY A 67 -14.17 -12.31 -2.09
C GLY A 67 -14.41 -11.53 -0.80
N ASP A 68 -14.43 -12.22 0.34
CA ASP A 68 -14.72 -11.66 1.67
C ASP A 68 -13.52 -10.97 2.34
N TYR A 69 -12.34 -11.07 1.73
CA TYR A 69 -11.08 -10.62 2.30
C TYR A 69 -10.22 -9.90 1.26
N ALA A 70 -9.62 -8.75 1.62
CA ALA A 70 -8.71 -8.03 0.75
C ALA A 70 -7.44 -7.60 1.49
N VAL A 71 -6.32 -7.62 0.78
CA VAL A 71 -4.98 -7.27 1.28
C VAL A 71 -4.37 -6.19 0.38
N MET A 72 -3.64 -5.26 1.00
CA MET A 72 -2.83 -4.24 0.36
C MET A 72 -1.42 -4.28 0.95
N ILE A 73 -0.42 -4.14 0.10
CA ILE A 73 0.97 -4.01 0.53
C ILE A 73 1.66 -2.84 -0.16
N ALA A 74 2.68 -2.28 0.47
CA ALA A 74 3.61 -1.34 -0.14
C ALA A 74 5.06 -1.79 0.08
N LEU A 75 5.73 -2.18 -1.01
CA LEU A 75 7.17 -2.41 -1.03
C LEU A 75 7.85 -1.12 -1.48
N LYS A 76 8.68 -0.56 -0.61
CA LYS A 76 9.36 0.73 -0.82
C LYS A 76 10.78 0.53 -1.30
N CYS A 77 11.29 1.51 -2.05
CA CYS A 77 12.68 1.62 -2.49
C CYS A 77 13.15 3.10 -2.49
N GLU A 78 14.41 3.36 -2.83
CA GLU A 78 14.97 4.71 -2.82
C GLU A 78 14.54 5.51 -4.06
N THR A 79 14.46 4.87 -5.24
CA THR A 79 14.21 5.57 -6.51
C THR A 79 13.04 5.02 -7.33
N ASP A 80 12.49 5.87 -8.20
CA ASP A 80 11.41 5.50 -9.11
C ASP A 80 11.88 4.56 -10.24
N PHE A 81 13.18 4.58 -10.57
CA PHE A 81 13.81 3.67 -11.52
C PHE A 81 13.71 2.22 -11.05
N VAL A 82 13.96 1.95 -9.76
CA VAL A 82 13.79 0.62 -9.18
C VAL A 82 12.31 0.28 -9.01
N ALA A 83 11.48 1.23 -8.57
CA ALA A 83 10.04 1.02 -8.37
C ALA A 83 9.31 0.53 -9.64
N LYS A 84 9.73 1.02 -10.81
CA LYS A 84 9.14 0.68 -12.12
C LYS A 84 9.77 -0.57 -12.76
N ASN A 85 10.81 -1.15 -12.16
CA ASN A 85 11.47 -2.33 -12.69
C ASN A 85 10.54 -3.56 -12.62
N ALA A 86 10.44 -4.33 -13.70
CA ALA A 86 9.53 -5.46 -13.82
C ALA A 86 9.71 -6.50 -12.70
N ASP A 87 10.96 -6.79 -12.32
CA ASP A 87 11.23 -7.76 -11.26
C ASP A 87 10.90 -7.22 -9.85
N PHE A 88 10.95 -5.90 -9.64
CA PHE A 88 10.53 -5.28 -8.37
C PHE A 88 9.00 -5.36 -8.21
N VAL A 89 8.27 -5.07 -9.29
CA VAL A 89 6.81 -5.24 -9.34
C VAL A 89 6.43 -6.72 -9.20
N ALA A 90 7.20 -7.63 -9.81
CA ALA A 90 6.98 -9.07 -9.69
C ALA A 90 7.22 -9.58 -8.26
N LEU A 91 8.28 -9.13 -7.58
CA LEU A 91 8.53 -9.42 -6.16
C LEU A 91 7.35 -8.94 -5.30
N THR A 92 6.92 -7.70 -5.49
CA THR A 92 5.76 -7.13 -4.78
C THR A 92 4.50 -7.97 -5.01
N THR A 93 4.24 -8.37 -6.26
CA THR A 93 3.09 -9.22 -6.61
C THR A 93 3.15 -10.58 -5.90
N GLN A 94 4.30 -11.24 -5.89
CA GLN A 94 4.48 -12.53 -5.22
C GLN A 94 4.28 -12.43 -3.71
N ILE A 95 4.79 -11.37 -3.08
CA ILE A 95 4.57 -11.10 -1.65
C ILE A 95 3.08 -10.91 -1.36
N LEU A 96 2.38 -10.14 -2.19
CA LEU A 96 0.93 -9.91 -2.05
C LEU A 96 0.14 -11.21 -2.20
N ASP A 97 0.49 -12.05 -3.17
CA ASP A 97 -0.14 -13.34 -3.40
C ASP A 97 0.05 -14.29 -2.20
N LEU A 98 1.25 -14.31 -1.61
CA LEU A 98 1.52 -15.05 -0.38
C LEU A 98 0.71 -14.50 0.79
N ALA A 99 0.67 -13.18 0.97
CA ALA A 99 -0.03 -12.53 2.07
C ALA A 99 -1.55 -12.82 2.06
N ILE A 100 -2.18 -12.75 0.88
CA ILE A 100 -3.62 -13.02 0.75
C ILE A 100 -3.94 -14.52 0.89
N ALA A 101 -3.09 -15.40 0.33
CA ALA A 101 -3.29 -16.85 0.42
C ALA A 101 -3.21 -17.36 1.86
N ASN A 102 -2.37 -16.73 2.69
CA ASN A 102 -2.17 -17.10 4.08
C ASN A 102 -3.01 -16.26 5.08
N LYS A 103 -3.78 -15.28 4.59
CA LYS A 103 -4.58 -14.34 5.42
C LYS A 103 -3.78 -13.78 6.61
N CYS A 104 -2.57 -13.29 6.33
CA CYS A 104 -1.68 -12.75 7.35
C CYS A 104 -2.38 -11.64 8.17
N ALA A 105 -2.09 -11.58 9.47
CA ALA A 105 -2.69 -10.55 10.34
C ALA A 105 -1.93 -9.22 10.25
N ASP A 106 -0.62 -9.28 10.00
CA ASP A 106 0.28 -8.14 10.02
C ASP A 106 1.47 -8.35 9.07
N VAL A 107 2.29 -7.31 8.94
CA VAL A 107 3.47 -7.30 8.06
C VAL A 107 4.56 -8.27 8.51
N GLU A 108 4.67 -8.56 9.81
CA GLU A 108 5.70 -9.47 10.33
C GLU A 108 5.36 -10.92 9.98
N ALA A 109 4.07 -11.28 10.03
CA ALA A 109 3.58 -12.56 9.52
C ALA A 109 3.87 -12.73 8.02
N VAL A 110 3.73 -11.67 7.22
CA VAL A 110 4.08 -11.70 5.79
C VAL A 110 5.59 -11.90 5.60
N LYS A 111 6.42 -11.13 6.31
CA LYS A 111 7.89 -11.22 6.25
C LYS A 111 8.41 -12.62 6.59
N ALA A 112 7.73 -13.33 7.48
CA ALA A 112 8.09 -14.69 7.89
C ALA A 112 7.65 -15.80 6.92
N LEU A 113 6.82 -15.51 5.90
CA LEU A 113 6.37 -16.53 4.95
C LEU A 113 7.54 -17.07 4.11
N PRO A 114 7.53 -18.37 3.76
CA PRO A 114 8.54 -18.96 2.91
C PRO A 114 8.47 -18.39 1.49
N MET A 115 9.63 -18.02 0.94
CA MET A 115 9.77 -17.51 -0.42
C MET A 115 11.14 -17.90 -0.99
N GLY A 116 11.14 -18.71 -2.06
CA GLY A 116 12.37 -19.24 -2.63
C GLY A 116 13.16 -20.09 -1.63
N ASN A 117 14.43 -19.77 -1.42
CA ASN A 117 15.34 -20.49 -0.51
C ASN A 117 15.32 -19.94 0.94
N GLY A 118 14.42 -19.00 1.25
CA GLY A 118 14.33 -18.36 2.56
C GLY A 118 12.93 -17.84 2.83
N THR A 119 12.85 -16.64 3.38
CA THR A 119 11.60 -15.95 3.71
C THR A 119 11.35 -14.77 2.77
N VAL A 120 10.16 -14.18 2.87
CA VAL A 120 9.86 -12.89 2.23
C VAL A 120 10.87 -11.81 2.66
N ALA A 121 11.24 -11.77 3.96
CA ALA A 121 12.26 -10.84 4.43
C ALA A 121 13.61 -11.06 3.74
N ASP A 122 14.05 -12.32 3.58
CA ASP A 122 15.28 -12.64 2.87
C ASP A 122 15.21 -12.19 1.40
N ALA A 123 14.08 -12.44 0.72
CA ALA A 123 13.89 -12.03 -0.67
C ALA A 123 13.98 -10.50 -0.85
N ILE A 124 13.45 -9.72 0.09
CA ILE A 124 13.56 -8.25 0.08
C ILE A 124 15.02 -7.82 0.28
N VAL A 125 15.73 -8.44 1.23
CA VAL A 125 17.15 -8.15 1.51
C VAL A 125 18.04 -8.51 0.32
N ASP A 126 17.81 -9.65 -0.31
CA ASP A 126 18.55 -10.09 -1.49
C ASP A 126 18.34 -9.12 -2.65
N ARG A 127 17.09 -8.71 -2.88
CA ARG A 127 16.75 -7.71 -3.89
C ARG A 127 17.40 -6.36 -3.62
N SER A 128 17.41 -5.91 -2.37
CA SER A 128 18.11 -4.70 -1.93
C SER A 128 19.62 -4.78 -2.21
N GLY A 129 20.23 -5.94 -1.96
CA GLY A 129 21.64 -6.19 -2.27
C GLY A 129 21.95 -6.15 -3.78
N ILE A 130 21.04 -6.64 -4.62
CA ILE A 130 21.17 -6.65 -6.08
C ILE A 130 21.06 -5.25 -6.67
N THR A 131 20.07 -4.46 -6.26
CA THR A 131 19.89 -3.10 -6.78
C THR A 131 20.83 -2.10 -6.13
N GLY A 132 21.32 -2.43 -4.93
CA GLY A 132 22.04 -1.49 -4.10
C GLY A 132 21.17 -0.35 -3.61
N GLU A 133 19.87 -0.55 -3.41
CA GLU A 133 18.95 0.40 -2.78
C GLU A 133 18.30 -0.23 -1.55
N LYS A 134 18.02 0.56 -0.51
CA LYS A 134 17.17 0.12 0.59
C LYS A 134 15.82 -0.33 0.03
N MET A 135 15.34 -1.47 0.52
CA MET A 135 13.98 -1.93 0.28
C MET A 135 13.31 -2.27 1.59
N GLU A 136 12.03 -1.94 1.69
CA GLU A 136 11.28 -2.12 2.93
C GLU A 136 9.82 -2.43 2.64
N LEU A 137 9.29 -3.47 3.26
CA LEU A 137 7.85 -3.74 3.28
C LEU A 137 7.26 -2.95 4.47
N ASP A 138 6.63 -1.82 4.15
CA ASP A 138 6.17 -0.81 5.12
C ASP A 138 4.63 -0.79 5.19
N GLY A 139 3.97 -0.60 4.04
CA GLY A 139 2.52 -0.58 3.98
C GLY A 139 1.94 -1.99 4.07
N TYR A 140 1.07 -2.23 5.05
CA TYR A 140 0.24 -3.43 5.12
C TYR A 140 -1.19 -3.05 5.54
N GLY A 141 -2.17 -3.50 4.76
CA GLY A 141 -3.58 -3.26 5.02
C GLY A 141 -4.40 -4.50 4.74
N ILE A 142 -5.35 -4.79 5.63
CA ILE A 142 -6.35 -5.85 5.46
C ILE A 142 -7.73 -5.28 5.73
N VAL A 143 -8.74 -5.77 5.02
CA VAL A 143 -10.16 -5.53 5.31
C VAL A 143 -10.95 -6.83 5.12
N SER A 144 -12.04 -6.98 5.86
CA SER A 144 -12.94 -8.13 5.74
C SER A 144 -14.41 -7.70 5.76
N GLY A 145 -15.26 -8.38 5.00
CA GLY A 145 -16.69 -8.09 4.92
C GLY A 145 -17.44 -9.17 4.15
N ALA A 146 -18.71 -8.92 3.81
CA ALA A 146 -19.47 -9.85 2.97
C ALA A 146 -18.92 -9.91 1.53
N THR A 147 -18.37 -8.80 1.03
CA THR A 147 -17.60 -8.71 -0.21
C THR A 147 -16.60 -7.59 -0.08
N THR A 148 -15.49 -7.69 -0.80
CA THR A 148 -14.42 -6.68 -0.85
C THR A 148 -14.12 -6.27 -2.29
N SER A 149 -13.53 -5.09 -2.45
CA SER A 149 -13.05 -4.58 -3.73
C SER A 149 -11.73 -3.86 -3.54
N VAL A 150 -10.96 -3.74 -4.62
CA VAL A 150 -9.67 -3.05 -4.65
C VAL A 150 -9.59 -2.11 -5.84
N TYR A 151 -8.79 -1.05 -5.70
CA TYR A 151 -8.37 -0.21 -6.82
C TYR A 151 -6.89 0.11 -6.69
N ILE A 152 -6.16 -0.04 -7.80
CA ILE A 152 -4.75 0.33 -7.90
C ILE A 152 -4.68 1.47 -8.92
N HIS A 153 -4.22 2.64 -8.48
CA HIS A 153 -4.09 3.79 -9.37
C HIS A 153 -2.94 3.57 -10.34
N PRO A 154 -3.08 3.97 -11.62
CA PRO A 154 -2.01 3.85 -12.61
C PRO A 154 -0.67 4.39 -12.09
N GLY A 155 0.40 3.61 -12.26
CA GLY A 155 1.73 3.92 -11.74
C GLY A 155 2.08 3.25 -10.41
N ASN A 156 1.19 2.44 -9.83
CA ASN A 156 1.42 1.60 -8.64
C ASN A 156 1.96 2.38 -7.42
N LYS A 157 1.59 3.66 -7.28
CA LYS A 157 1.95 4.46 -6.09
C LYS A 157 0.80 4.61 -5.10
N LEU A 158 -0.40 4.19 -5.47
CA LEU A 158 -1.58 4.31 -4.64
C LEU A 158 -2.49 3.11 -4.86
N ALA A 159 -2.96 2.52 -3.76
CA ALA A 159 -4.01 1.52 -3.80
C ALA A 159 -5.03 1.74 -2.69
N THR A 160 -6.21 1.18 -2.89
CA THR A 160 -7.30 1.13 -1.92
C THR A 160 -7.89 -0.25 -1.85
N ILE A 161 -8.35 -0.62 -0.65
CA ILE A 161 -9.14 -1.80 -0.38
C ILE A 161 -10.37 -1.40 0.41
N VAL A 162 -11.52 -2.01 0.13
CA VAL A 162 -12.80 -1.67 0.76
C VAL A 162 -13.62 -2.94 1.00
N ALA A 163 -14.29 -3.00 2.15
CA ALA A 163 -15.20 -4.06 2.55
C ALA A 163 -16.63 -3.53 2.65
N PHE A 164 -17.60 -4.39 2.30
CA PHE A 164 -19.02 -4.09 2.29
C PHE A 164 -19.80 -5.03 3.20
N ASN A 165 -20.95 -4.57 3.69
CA ASN A 165 -21.84 -5.35 4.55
C ASN A 165 -22.68 -6.40 3.79
N GLN A 166 -22.75 -6.31 2.46
CA GLN A 166 -23.54 -7.20 1.61
C GLN A 166 -22.68 -7.78 0.48
N ALA A 167 -23.17 -8.84 -0.15
CA ALA A 167 -22.62 -9.47 -1.35
C ALA A 167 -23.67 -9.50 -2.46
N GLY A 168 -23.26 -9.85 -3.68
CA GLY A 168 -24.19 -10.09 -4.80
C GLY A 168 -24.77 -8.83 -5.46
N PHE A 169 -24.23 -7.65 -5.14
CA PHE A 169 -24.49 -6.42 -5.88
C PHE A 169 -23.50 -6.26 -7.05
N ASP A 170 -23.74 -5.28 -7.93
CA ASP A 170 -22.88 -5.05 -9.10
C ASP A 170 -21.43 -4.73 -8.69
N ALA A 171 -20.48 -5.52 -9.21
CA ALA A 171 -19.06 -5.35 -8.96
C ALA A 171 -18.54 -3.97 -9.39
N GLN A 172 -19.17 -3.33 -10.39
CA GLN A 172 -18.82 -1.97 -10.80
C GLN A 172 -19.05 -0.98 -9.66
N VAL A 173 -20.14 -1.11 -8.90
CA VAL A 173 -20.43 -0.24 -7.74
C VAL A 173 -19.33 -0.35 -6.70
N ALA A 174 -18.86 -1.56 -6.41
CA ALA A 174 -17.77 -1.79 -5.47
C ALA A 174 -16.45 -1.15 -5.96
N HIS A 175 -16.19 -1.23 -7.26
CA HIS A 175 -15.02 -0.63 -7.89
C HIS A 175 -15.06 0.91 -7.85
N GLU A 176 -16.22 1.52 -8.13
CA GLU A 176 -16.41 2.97 -8.05
C GLU A 176 -16.13 3.52 -6.65
N VAL A 177 -16.54 2.80 -5.60
CA VAL A 177 -16.23 3.21 -4.22
C VAL A 177 -14.72 3.09 -3.93
N ALA A 178 -14.06 2.03 -4.40
CA ALA A 178 -12.60 1.92 -4.26
C ALA A 178 -11.86 3.08 -4.96
N MET A 179 -12.35 3.49 -6.13
CA MET A 179 -11.86 4.68 -6.85
C MET A 179 -12.16 6.00 -6.12
N GLN A 180 -13.35 6.14 -5.54
CA GLN A 180 -13.72 7.31 -4.72
C GLN A 180 -12.74 7.47 -3.56
N ILE A 181 -12.48 6.40 -2.80
CA ILE A 181 -11.53 6.42 -1.68
C ILE A 181 -10.14 6.86 -2.17
N ALA A 182 -9.71 6.36 -3.33
CA ALA A 182 -8.42 6.70 -3.90
C ALA A 182 -8.30 8.20 -4.21
N ALA A 183 -9.35 8.77 -4.81
CA ALA A 183 -9.39 10.17 -5.24
C ALA A 183 -9.61 11.16 -4.10
N MET A 184 -10.49 10.84 -3.15
CA MET A 184 -11.00 11.80 -2.16
C MET A 184 -10.34 11.67 -0.79
N ASN A 185 -9.51 10.65 -0.56
CA ASN A 185 -8.76 10.45 0.69
C ASN A 185 -9.60 10.61 1.98
N PRO A 186 -10.77 9.93 2.10
CA PRO A 186 -11.50 9.93 3.36
C PRO A 186 -10.64 9.31 4.48
N ILE A 187 -10.83 9.78 5.70
CA ILE A 187 -10.15 9.27 6.91
C ILE A 187 -11.05 8.31 7.71
N SER A 188 -12.36 8.30 7.44
CA SER A 188 -13.35 7.50 8.16
C SER A 188 -14.51 7.09 7.25
N VAL A 189 -15.23 6.03 7.64
CA VAL A 189 -16.41 5.55 6.88
C VAL A 189 -17.55 6.56 6.99
N ASP A 190 -17.86 6.97 8.21
CA ASP A 190 -18.93 7.90 8.57
C ASP A 190 -18.46 8.85 9.69
N ALA A 191 -19.32 9.82 10.04
CA ALA A 191 -19.07 10.77 11.11
C ALA A 191 -18.85 10.11 12.50
N ASP A 192 -19.50 8.99 12.77
CA ASP A 192 -19.40 8.28 14.05
C ASP A 192 -18.05 7.56 14.21
N SER A 193 -17.41 7.22 13.10
CA SER A 193 -16.11 6.55 13.04
C SER A 193 -14.92 7.51 13.07
N VAL A 194 -15.15 8.83 13.08
CA VAL A 194 -14.07 9.83 13.16
C VAL A 194 -13.40 9.77 14.54
N PRO A 195 -12.06 9.68 14.62
CA PRO A 195 -11.36 9.68 15.91
C PRO A 195 -11.73 10.91 16.75
N ALA A 196 -12.09 10.68 18.02
CA ALA A 196 -12.58 11.73 18.91
C ALA A 196 -11.60 12.91 19.05
N GLU A 197 -10.29 12.63 19.04
CA GLU A 197 -9.23 13.65 19.10
C GLU A 197 -9.21 14.54 17.86
N VAL A 198 -9.39 13.96 16.67
CA VAL A 198 -9.49 14.71 15.40
C VAL A 198 -10.74 15.58 15.42
N LEU A 199 -11.88 15.00 15.80
CA LEU A 199 -13.15 15.73 15.86
C LEU A 199 -13.08 16.89 16.87
N GLN A 200 -12.51 16.67 18.06
CA GLN A 200 -12.39 17.72 19.06
C GLN A 200 -11.49 18.85 18.57
N ARG A 201 -10.33 18.51 18.00
CA ARG A 201 -9.41 19.49 17.41
C ARG A 201 -10.09 20.33 16.32
N GLU A 202 -10.84 19.70 15.42
CA GLU A 202 -11.54 20.43 14.36
C GLU A 202 -12.67 21.32 14.90
N LYS A 203 -13.34 20.91 15.99
CA LYS A 203 -14.34 21.75 16.67
C LYS A 203 -13.70 23.01 17.24
N ASP A 204 -12.55 22.86 17.89
CA ASP A 204 -11.82 23.98 18.49
C ASP A 204 -11.34 24.95 17.41
N ILE A 205 -10.72 24.43 16.33
CA ILE A 205 -10.31 25.21 15.16
C ILE A 205 -11.49 25.96 14.55
N ALA A 206 -12.64 25.28 14.40
CA ALA A 206 -13.83 25.88 13.80
C ALA A 206 -14.39 27.02 14.65
N ALA A 207 -14.38 26.86 15.98
CA ALA A 207 -14.82 27.87 16.94
C ALA A 207 -13.87 29.08 16.98
N ASP A 208 -12.56 28.84 17.03
CA ASP A 208 -11.54 29.90 17.06
C ASP A 208 -11.56 30.74 15.79
N LYS A 209 -11.63 30.10 14.62
CA LYS A 209 -11.81 30.83 13.35
C LYS A 209 -13.09 31.68 13.34
N ALA A 210 -14.18 31.22 13.98
CA ALA A 210 -15.40 32.01 14.07
C ALA A 210 -15.24 33.23 14.99
N ARG A 211 -14.46 33.12 16.08
CA ARG A 211 -14.09 34.25 16.95
C ARG A 211 -13.24 35.27 16.20
N GLU A 212 -12.23 34.81 15.47
CA GLU A 212 -11.33 35.65 14.69
C GLU A 212 -12.07 36.44 13.59
N GLU A 213 -13.13 35.86 13.03
CA GLU A 213 -14.04 36.53 12.09
C GLU A 213 -15.01 37.54 12.76
N GLY A 214 -14.89 37.76 14.06
CA GLY A 214 -15.71 38.70 14.83
C GLY A 214 -17.16 38.26 15.02
N LYS A 215 -17.44 36.96 14.96
CA LYS A 215 -18.80 36.44 15.16
C LYS A 215 -19.20 36.54 16.65
N PRO A 216 -20.46 36.87 16.96
CA PRO A 216 -20.95 36.89 18.34
C PRO A 216 -20.82 35.54 19.05
N GLU A 217 -20.45 35.52 20.35
CA GLU A 217 -20.19 34.27 21.09
C GLU A 217 -21.37 33.29 21.05
N ASN A 218 -22.60 33.81 21.17
CA ASN A 218 -23.83 33.02 21.10
C ASN A 218 -24.12 32.40 19.71
N MET A 219 -23.36 32.77 18.68
CA MET A 219 -23.47 32.20 17.33
C MET A 219 -22.33 31.23 16.99
N ILE A 220 -21.24 31.21 17.77
CA ILE A 220 -20.04 30.43 17.47
C ILE A 220 -20.35 28.94 17.39
N GLU A 221 -21.04 28.38 18.38
CA GLU A 221 -21.36 26.94 18.39
C GLU A 221 -22.13 26.52 17.14
N ARG A 222 -23.10 27.33 16.72
CA ARG A 222 -23.89 27.06 15.51
C ARG A 222 -23.05 27.14 14.24
N ILE A 223 -22.12 28.09 14.17
CA ILE A 223 -21.21 28.25 13.03
C ILE A 223 -20.20 27.09 13.00
N ALA A 224 -19.64 26.73 14.15
CA ALA A 224 -18.73 25.60 14.30
C ALA A 224 -19.41 24.29 13.89
N ALA A 225 -20.65 24.05 14.33
CA ALA A 225 -21.43 22.88 13.91
C ALA A 225 -21.62 22.81 12.38
N GLY A 226 -21.89 23.95 11.73
CA GLY A 226 -21.96 24.01 10.26
C GLY A 226 -20.64 23.68 9.58
N ARG A 227 -19.50 24.13 10.14
CA ARG A 227 -18.15 23.82 9.64
C ARG A 227 -17.81 22.34 9.82
N ILE A 228 -18.17 21.75 10.95
CA ILE A 228 -18.03 20.31 11.20
C ILE A 228 -18.86 19.49 10.21
N GLY A 229 -20.09 19.93 9.90
CA GLY A 229 -20.89 19.30 8.85
C GLY A 229 -20.20 19.32 7.48
N LYS A 230 -19.44 20.37 7.16
CA LYS A 230 -18.64 20.44 5.93
C LYS A 230 -17.40 19.54 6.00
N PHE A 231 -16.73 19.51 7.16
CA PHE A 231 -15.61 18.61 7.42
C PHE A 231 -16.00 17.14 7.19
N TYR A 232 -17.15 16.69 7.69
CA TYR A 232 -17.61 15.33 7.44
C TYR A 232 -17.78 15.01 5.95
N LYS A 233 -18.30 15.94 5.14
CA LYS A 233 -18.40 15.74 3.68
C LYS A 233 -17.04 15.64 2.98
N GLU A 234 -15.98 16.14 3.60
CA GLU A 234 -14.62 16.07 3.06
C GLU A 234 -13.94 14.76 3.50
N VAL A 235 -14.12 14.35 4.76
CA VAL A 235 -13.30 13.28 5.38
C VAL A 235 -14.04 11.96 5.66
N CYS A 236 -15.36 11.93 5.59
CA CYS A 236 -16.16 10.72 5.82
C CYS A 236 -16.70 10.19 4.49
N LEU A 237 -16.37 8.93 4.17
CA LEU A 237 -16.65 8.35 2.86
C LEU A 237 -18.14 8.40 2.49
N LEU A 238 -19.04 8.05 3.42
CA LEU A 238 -20.47 7.95 3.15
C LEU A 238 -21.13 9.33 2.91
N GLU A 239 -20.56 10.39 3.48
CA GLU A 239 -20.99 11.78 3.37
C GLU A 239 -20.39 12.51 2.16
N GLN A 240 -19.33 11.96 1.56
CA GLN A 240 -18.71 12.54 0.36
C GLN A 240 -19.68 12.56 -0.82
N GLU A 241 -19.61 13.64 -1.61
CA GLU A 241 -20.22 13.70 -2.93
C GLU A 241 -19.53 12.68 -3.86
N PHE A 242 -20.32 11.92 -4.60
CA PHE A 242 -19.79 10.92 -5.51
C PHE A 242 -19.14 11.61 -6.72
N VAL A 243 -17.85 11.34 -6.96
CA VAL A 243 -17.05 12.04 -7.99
C VAL A 243 -17.68 11.95 -9.39
N LYS A 244 -18.37 10.84 -9.72
CA LYS A 244 -19.01 10.67 -11.03
C LYS A 244 -20.41 11.28 -11.13
N ASP A 245 -21.10 11.46 -10.01
CA ASP A 245 -22.38 12.16 -9.94
C ASP A 245 -22.50 12.94 -8.62
N PRO A 246 -22.05 14.20 -8.59
CA PRO A 246 -22.05 15.03 -7.38
C PRO A 246 -23.44 15.33 -6.80
N LYS A 247 -24.53 14.90 -7.48
CA LYS A 247 -25.89 14.99 -6.93
C LYS A 247 -26.17 13.95 -5.86
N LEU A 248 -25.36 12.89 -5.81
CA LEU A 248 -25.47 11.79 -4.86
C LEU A 248 -24.31 11.83 -3.88
N THR A 249 -24.57 11.52 -2.62
CA THR A 249 -23.50 11.08 -1.72
C THR A 249 -23.16 9.61 -1.97
N ILE A 250 -22.03 9.13 -1.46
CA ILE A 250 -21.69 7.71 -1.54
C ILE A 250 -22.74 6.83 -0.84
N ALA A 251 -23.27 7.27 0.31
CA ALA A 251 -24.36 6.55 0.97
C ALA A 251 -25.61 6.40 0.06
N GLN A 252 -25.98 7.47 -0.65
CA GLN A 252 -27.13 7.45 -1.56
C GLN A 252 -26.86 6.61 -2.81
N PHE A 253 -25.65 6.68 -3.35
CA PHE A 253 -25.21 5.85 -4.47
C PHE A 253 -25.29 4.35 -4.11
N LEU A 254 -24.80 3.97 -2.92
CA LEU A 254 -24.83 2.59 -2.45
C LEU A 254 -26.25 2.09 -2.18
N ASP A 255 -27.08 2.85 -1.46
CA ASP A 255 -28.47 2.46 -1.17
C ASP A 255 -29.32 2.37 -2.45
N GLY A 256 -29.02 3.19 -3.45
CA GLY A 256 -29.66 3.13 -4.77
C GLY A 256 -29.25 1.90 -5.59
N ALA A 257 -28.04 1.38 -5.39
CA ALA A 257 -27.55 0.17 -6.05
C ALA A 257 -28.07 -1.12 -5.39
N SER A 258 -28.11 -1.16 -4.05
CA SER A 258 -28.74 -2.22 -3.27
C SER A 258 -29.19 -1.68 -1.92
N LYS A 259 -30.44 -1.96 -1.54
CA LYS A 259 -31.04 -1.38 -0.34
C LYS A 259 -30.22 -1.73 0.91
N GLY A 260 -29.80 -0.72 1.68
CA GLY A 260 -28.99 -0.88 2.89
C GLY A 260 -27.55 -1.34 2.65
N LEU A 261 -27.06 -1.30 1.41
CA LEU A 261 -25.65 -1.51 1.11
C LEU A 261 -24.82 -0.37 1.71
N THR A 262 -23.75 -0.73 2.43
CA THR A 262 -22.80 0.24 2.98
C THR A 262 -21.39 -0.33 3.02
N VAL A 263 -20.41 0.57 3.17
CA VAL A 263 -19.02 0.23 3.45
C VAL A 263 -18.88 -0.04 4.95
N THR A 264 -18.12 -1.06 5.31
CA THR A 264 -17.81 -1.40 6.70
C THR A 264 -16.40 -1.02 7.11
N GLU A 265 -15.45 -1.11 6.18
CA GLU A 265 -14.05 -0.77 6.41
C GLU A 265 -13.38 -0.44 5.08
N PHE A 266 -12.42 0.48 5.08
CA PHE A 266 -11.52 0.67 3.96
C PHE A 266 -10.11 1.01 4.44
N LYS A 267 -9.13 0.80 3.54
CA LYS A 267 -7.77 1.31 3.71
C LYS A 267 -7.29 1.91 2.41
N ARG A 268 -6.50 2.97 2.53
CA ARG A 268 -5.83 3.66 1.44
C ARG A 268 -4.35 3.79 1.80
N PHE A 269 -3.47 3.51 0.85
CA PHE A 269 -2.05 3.76 1.01
C PHE A 269 -1.51 4.46 -0.23
N THR A 270 -0.67 5.47 -0.03
CA THR A 270 -0.06 6.26 -1.10
C THR A 270 1.42 6.49 -0.81
N LEU A 271 2.24 6.41 -1.86
CA LEU A 271 3.65 6.82 -1.87
C LEU A 271 3.84 8.21 -2.51
N ASN A 272 2.77 8.82 -3.03
CA ASN A 272 2.83 10.21 -3.46
C ASN A 272 2.98 11.09 -2.21
N ALA A 273 3.92 12.05 -2.26
CA ALA A 273 4.02 13.08 -1.22
C ALA A 273 2.73 13.91 -1.19
N ASP A 274 2.25 14.20 0.02
CA ASP A 274 1.15 15.15 0.27
C ASP A 274 1.60 16.60 0.04
#